data_AF-A0A7W9AV46-F1
#
_entry.id   AF-A0A7W9AV46-F1
#
_cell.length_a   1.000
_cell.length_b   1.000
_cell.length_c   1.000
_cell.angle_alpha   90.00
_cell.angle_beta   90.00
_cell.angle_gamma   90.00
#
_symmetry.space_group_name_H-M   'P 1'
#
loop_
_entity.id
_entity.type
_entity.pdbx_description
1 polymer ?
#
loop_
_entity_poly.entity_id
_entity_poly.type
_entity_poly.pdbx_seq_one_letter_code
_entity_poly.pdbx_strand_id
1 'polypeptide(L)' 'MTTAKELHDPDGYKAVGCRVLVHLRAGLGYDFDENWTAQLYADHFSNANLCKENNGAEAAGIRIGYRF' A
#
# COMPACT_ATOMS: atom_id res chain seq x y z
N MET A 1 0.03 -14.33 12.06
CA MET A 1 0.68 -13.17 12.70
C MET A 1 2.15 -13.27 12.37
N THR A 2 2.71 -12.29 11.67
CA THR A 2 4.15 -12.25 11.32
C THR A 2 4.99 -11.98 12.57
N THR A 3 6.04 -12.76 12.77
CA THR A 3 7.00 -12.63 13.87
C THR A 3 8.12 -11.66 13.51
N ALA A 4 8.81 -11.09 14.51
CA ALA A 4 9.96 -10.21 14.29
C ALA A 4 11.10 -10.90 13.51
N LYS A 5 11.18 -12.23 13.56
CA LYS A 5 12.15 -13.04 12.82
C LYS A 5 11.84 -13.08 11.32
N GLU A 6 10.57 -13.15 10.96
CA GLU A 6 10.11 -13.18 9.56
C GLU A 6 10.31 -11.83 8.85
N LEU A 7 10.36 -10.71 9.59
CA LEU A 7 10.64 -9.39 9.03
C LEU A 7 12.03 -9.26 8.37
N HIS A 8 12.98 -10.11 8.78
CA HIS A 8 14.36 -10.09 8.26
C HIS A 8 14.60 -11.11 7.15
N ASP A 9 13.59 -11.92 6.82
CA ASP A 9 13.65 -12.86 5.71
C ASP A 9 13.13 -12.15 4.43
N PRO A 10 14.00 -11.85 3.45
CA PRO A 10 13.60 -11.16 2.22
C PRO A 10 12.64 -12.00 1.36
N ASP A 11 12.60 -13.32 1.55
CA ASP A 11 11.69 -14.22 0.86
C ASP A 11 10.42 -14.50 1.69
N GLY A 12 10.40 -14.07 2.96
CA GLY A 12 9.29 -14.22 3.89
C GLY A 12 8.40 -12.97 3.96
N TYR A 13 8.96 -11.83 4.38
CA TYR A 13 8.17 -10.63 4.61
C TYR A 13 8.01 -9.78 3.35
N LYS A 14 6.75 -9.61 2.91
CA LYS A 14 6.38 -8.84 1.71
C LYS A 14 7.18 -9.24 0.46
N ALA A 15 7.46 -10.53 0.30
CA ALA A 15 8.03 -11.07 -0.93
C ALA A 15 7.01 -10.94 -2.09
N VAL A 16 7.20 -9.90 -2.90
CA VAL A 16 6.33 -9.57 -4.05
C VAL A 16 6.83 -10.17 -5.37
N GLY A 17 7.93 -10.94 -5.33
CA GLY A 17 8.48 -11.73 -6.44
C GLY A 17 9.15 -10.91 -7.55
N CYS A 18 8.42 -10.01 -8.19
CA CYS A 18 8.89 -9.27 -9.36
C CYS A 18 8.72 -7.75 -9.21
N ARG A 19 9.45 -6.99 -10.03
CA ARG A 19 9.57 -5.52 -9.91
C ARG A 19 8.32 -4.76 -10.36
N VAL A 20 7.56 -5.34 -11.29
CA VAL A 20 6.33 -4.74 -11.83
C VAL A 20 5.14 -5.34 -11.11
N LEU A 21 4.32 -4.48 -10.50
CA LEU A 21 3.17 -4.86 -9.67
C LEU A 21 1.92 -4.09 -10.12
N VAL A 22 0.76 -4.68 -9.83
CA VAL A 22 -0.53 -3.99 -9.84
C VAL A 22 -0.67 -3.23 -8.53
N HIS A 23 -1.04 -1.95 -8.62
CA HIS A 23 -1.39 -1.11 -7.48
C HIS A 23 -2.90 -0.84 -7.48
N LEU A 24 -3.60 -1.46 -6.53
CA LEU A 24 -5.02 -1.21 -6.28
C LEU A 24 -5.15 -0.27 -5.07
N ARG A 25 -5.89 0.83 -5.24
CA ARG A 25 -6.18 1.79 -4.17
C ARG A 25 -7.68 1.97 -3.99
N ALA A 26 -8.12 1.96 -2.74
CA ALA A 26 -9.39 2.55 -2.31
C ALA A 26 -9.10 3.80 -1.48
N GLY A 27 -9.90 4.85 -1.63
CA GLY A 27 -9.74 6.08 -0.87
C GLY A 27 -11.05 6.81 -0.64
N LEU A 28 -11.14 7.52 0.49
CA LEU A 28 -12.25 8.39 0.86
C LEU A 28 -11.69 9.77 1.18
N GLY A 29 -12.07 10.76 0.37
CA GLY A 29 -11.62 12.15 0.48
C GLY A 29 -12.68 13.08 1.05
N TYR A 30 -12.23 14.16 1.69
CA TYR A 30 -13.07 15.27 2.14
C TYR A 30 -12.31 16.59 2.00
N ASP A 31 -12.99 17.58 1.41
CA ASP A 31 -12.50 18.95 1.32
C ASP A 31 -13.10 19.74 2.49
N PHE A 32 -12.25 20.29 3.37
CA PHE A 32 -12.70 21.06 4.52
C PHE A 32 -13.06 22.49 4.14
N ASP A 33 -12.24 23.08 3.27
CA ASP A 33 -12.41 24.40 2.68
C ASP A 33 -11.76 24.45 1.29
N GLU A 34 -11.64 25.64 0.70
CA GLU A 34 -11.08 25.83 -0.65
C GLU A 34 -9.61 25.40 -0.77
N ASN A 35 -8.88 25.35 0.34
CA ASN A 35 -7.45 25.10 0.37
C ASN A 35 -7.11 23.73 0.98
N TRP A 36 -7.84 23.26 1.99
CA TRP A 36 -7.50 22.07 2.77
C TRP A 36 -8.31 20.84 2.40
N THR A 37 -7.61 19.72 2.19
CA THR A 37 -8.22 18.41 1.90
C THR A 37 -7.62 17.31 2.79
N ALA A 38 -8.42 16.31 3.13
CA ALA A 38 -7.95 15.06 3.73
C ALA A 38 -8.44 13.86 2.95
N GLN A 39 -7.66 12.79 3.00
CA GLN A 39 -8.05 11.50 2.43
C GLN A 39 -7.58 10.35 3.31
N LEU A 40 -8.50 9.44 3.63
CA LEU A 40 -8.16 8.09 4.08
C LEU A 40 -7.86 7.22 2.86
N TYR A 41 -6.81 6.40 2.92
CA TYR A 41 -6.46 5.49 1.83
C TYR A 41 -6.08 4.10 2.33
N ALA A 42 -6.33 3.10 1.49
CA ALA A 42 -5.85 1.74 1.61
C ALA A 42 -5.33 1.28 0.24
N ASP A 43 -4.10 0.77 0.23
CA ASP A 43 -3.35 0.31 -0.93
C ASP A 43 -3.07 -1.18 -0.81
N HIS A 44 -3.15 -1.85 -1.96
CA HIS A 44 -2.70 -3.21 -2.14
C HIS A 44 -1.79 -3.29 -3.37
N PHE A 45 -0.61 -3.85 -3.20
CA PHE A 45 0.38 -4.10 -4.25
C PHE A 45 0.59 -5.60 -4.41
N SER A 46 0.47 -6.13 -5.63
CA SER A 46 0.70 -7.56 -5.90
C SER A 46 1.08 -7.79 -7.35
N ASN A 47 1.59 -8.98 -7.68
CA ASN A 47 1.89 -9.36 -9.07
C ASN A 47 0.78 -10.21 -9.72
N ALA A 48 -0.38 -10.34 -9.06
CA ALA A 48 -1.50 -11.16 -9.53
C ALA A 48 -1.16 -12.64 -9.82
N ASN A 49 -0.16 -13.20 -9.13
CA ASN A 49 0.39 -14.55 -9.34
C ASN A 49 1.04 -14.76 -10.72
N LEU A 50 1.54 -13.69 -11.34
CA LEU A 50 2.33 -13.77 -12.58
C LEU A 50 3.77 -14.21 -12.32
N CYS A 51 4.22 -14.17 -11.06
CA CYS A 51 5.55 -14.56 -10.60
C CYS A 51 5.41 -15.54 -9.42
N LYS A 52 6.52 -16.15 -8.99
CA LYS A 52 6.52 -17.22 -7.98
C LYS A 52 6.05 -16.75 -6.60
N GLU A 53 6.68 -15.73 -6.03
CA GLU A 53 6.29 -15.14 -4.75
C GLU A 53 5.24 -14.04 -4.98
N ASN A 54 4.17 -13.98 -4.17
CA ASN A 54 3.13 -12.95 -4.27
C ASN A 54 2.44 -12.73 -2.93
N ASN A 55 3.22 -12.45 -1.88
CA ASN A 55 2.68 -12.26 -0.53
C ASN A 55 1.81 -11.00 -0.41
N GLY A 56 1.85 -10.13 -1.42
CA GLY A 56 1.20 -8.83 -1.40
C GLY A 56 1.94 -7.84 -0.49
N ALA A 57 1.64 -6.57 -0.66
CA ALA A 57 2.03 -5.53 0.27
C ALA A 57 0.88 -4.55 0.46
N GLU A 58 0.53 -4.30 1.72
CA GLU A 58 -0.51 -3.37 2.11
C GLU A 58 0.11 -2.10 2.68
N ALA A 59 -0.53 -0.98 2.40
CA ALA A 59 -0.31 0.30 3.07
C ALA A 59 -1.65 0.98 3.31
N ALA A 60 -1.83 1.62 4.46
CA ALA A 60 -3.02 2.41 4.75
C ALA A 60 -2.64 3.63 5.56
N GLY A 61 -3.40 4.71 5.42
CA GLY A 61 -3.12 5.92 6.17
C GLY A 61 -4.01 7.09 5.81
N ILE A 62 -3.54 8.27 6.23
CA ILE A 62 -4.17 9.57 5.99
C ILE A 62 -3.22 10.39 5.11
N ARG A 63 -3.77 11.13 4.14
CA ARG A 63 -3.09 12.17 3.37
C ARG A 63 -3.78 13.50 3.63
N ILE A 64 -2.99 14.55 3.89
CA ILE A 64 -3.46 15.93 4.00
C ILE A 64 -2.90 16.72 2.81
N GLY A 65 -3.74 17.51 2.16
CA GLY A 65 -3.39 18.34 1.01
C GLY A 65 -3.69 19.81 1.25
N TYR A 66 -2.87 20.68 0.64
CA TYR A 66 -3.09 22.12 0.60
C TYR A 66 -3.07 22.61 -0.86
N ARG A 67 -4.03 23.43 -1.25
CA ARG A 67 -4.13 24.08 -2.57
C ARG A 67 -3.80 25.57 -2.44
N PHE A 68 -2.83 26.03 -3.22
CA PHE A 68 -2.39 27.44 -3.28
C PHE A 68 -3.20 28.24 -4.29
#